data_AF-A0A4Z2HLV0-F1
#
_entry.id   AF-A0A4Z2HLV0-F1
#
_cell.length_a   1.000
_cell.length_b   1.000
_cell.length_c   1.000
_cell.angle_alpha   90.00
_cell.angle_beta   90.00
_cell.angle_gamma   90.00
#
_symmetry.space_group_name_H-M   'P 1'
#
loop_
_entity.id
_entity.type
_entity.pdbx_description
1 polymer ?
#
loop_
_entity_poly.entity_id
_entity_poly.type
_entity_poly.pdbx_seq_one_letter_code
_entity_poly.pdbx_strand_id
1 'polypeptide(L)'
;MAEQAVDEKMSKLSVDEKKKLTPAPEYIDERLTLYTKLKAEHDALQEERAAEKSRAIKVTLPDGKVVDAESWKTTPYQVACGISQGLADGTVIAKVNGSVWDLDRPLEEDCSLQLLKFDDEEAQAVYWHSSAHILGEAMERVYGGCLCYGPPIESGFYYDMFLEGTE
;
A
#
# COMPACT_ATOMS: atom_id res chain seq x y z
N MET A 1 8.07 -13.06 23.04
CA MET A 1 9.11 -12.07 23.43
C MET A 1 9.22 -10.91 22.45
N ALA A 2 9.22 -11.13 21.13
CA ALA A 2 9.22 -10.04 20.14
C ALA A 2 7.90 -9.23 20.14
N GLU A 3 6.74 -9.89 20.21
CA GLU A 3 5.43 -9.22 20.35
C GLU A 3 5.34 -8.32 21.58
N GLN A 4 5.79 -8.81 22.74
CA GLN A 4 5.77 -8.02 23.99
C GLN A 4 6.68 -6.78 23.92
N ALA A 5 7.79 -6.85 23.19
CA ALA A 5 8.70 -5.72 23.01
C ALA A 5 8.18 -4.68 22.00
N VAL A 6 7.36 -5.10 21.02
CA VAL A 6 6.66 -4.22 20.08
C VAL A 6 5.50 -3.51 20.80
N ASP A 7 4.77 -4.24 21.64
CA ASP A 7 3.66 -3.73 22.46
C ASP A 7 4.13 -2.72 23.52
N GLU A 8 5.28 -2.96 24.17
CA GLU A 8 5.93 -2.01 25.07
C GLU A 8 6.47 -0.75 24.37
N LYS A 9 6.89 -0.86 23.09
CA LYS A 9 7.32 0.30 22.30
C LYS A 9 6.12 1.13 21.83
N MET A 10 5.03 0.49 21.42
CA MET A 10 3.78 1.14 21.04
C MET A 10 3.08 1.82 22.22
N SER A 11 3.12 1.23 23.42
CA SER A 11 2.55 1.86 24.63
C SER A 11 3.32 3.12 25.08
N LYS A 12 4.62 3.23 24.73
CA LYS A 12 5.43 4.44 24.96
C LYS A 12 5.26 5.51 23.88
N LEU A 13 4.71 5.15 22.72
CA LEU A 13 4.24 6.06 21.67
C LEU A 13 2.76 6.43 21.92
N SER A 14 2.44 6.85 23.14
CA SER A 14 1.17 7.48 23.45
C SER A 14 1.13 8.83 22.72
N VAL A 15 0.59 8.85 21.50
CA VAL A 15 0.06 10.09 20.92
C VAL A 15 -0.99 10.58 21.91
N ASP A 16 -0.71 11.69 22.58
CA ASP A 16 -1.60 12.28 23.58
C ASP A 16 -2.99 12.41 22.95
N GLU A 17 -3.94 11.56 23.36
CA GLU A 17 -5.28 11.50 22.75
C GLU A 17 -6.01 12.84 22.84
N LYS A 18 -5.55 13.71 23.75
CA LYS A 18 -6.01 15.09 23.92
C LYS A 18 -5.73 16.02 22.72
N LYS A 19 -4.90 15.60 21.75
CA LYS A 19 -4.59 16.41 20.56
C LYS A 19 -5.42 16.04 19.31
N LYS A 20 -6.25 15.00 19.36
CA LYS A 20 -7.12 14.67 18.23
C LYS A 20 -8.32 15.62 18.19
N LEU A 21 -8.80 15.94 17.00
CA LEU A 21 -10.04 16.71 16.86
C LEU A 21 -11.21 15.96 17.52
N THR A 22 -11.91 16.66 18.41
CA THR A 22 -13.13 16.18 19.06
C THR A 22 -14.23 17.23 18.96
N PRO A 23 -15.36 16.96 18.27
CA PRO A 23 -15.65 15.71 17.55
C PRO A 23 -14.82 15.56 16.26
N ALA A 24 -14.68 14.32 15.79
CA ALA A 24 -14.08 14.07 14.48
C ALA A 24 -14.97 14.67 13.36
N PRO A 25 -14.40 15.04 12.21
CA PRO A 25 -15.20 15.58 11.10
C PRO A 25 -16.21 14.56 10.56
N GLU A 26 -17.46 14.99 10.34
CA GLU A 26 -18.56 14.11 9.91
C GLU A 26 -18.29 13.40 8.58
N TYR A 27 -17.56 14.04 7.66
CA TYR A 27 -17.24 13.47 6.36
C TYR A 27 -16.39 12.19 6.43
N ILE A 28 -15.71 11.91 7.55
CA ILE A 28 -14.90 10.70 7.71
C ILE A 28 -15.83 9.46 7.69
N ASP A 29 -16.90 9.47 8.48
CA ASP A 29 -17.83 8.35 8.58
C ASP A 29 -18.59 8.13 7.27
N GLU A 30 -18.99 9.22 6.60
CA GLU A 30 -19.61 9.17 5.27
C GLU A 30 -18.67 8.53 4.23
N ARG A 31 -17.41 8.96 4.18
CA ARG A 31 -16.40 8.41 3.27
C ARG A 31 -16.10 6.95 3.56
N LEU A 32 -16.00 6.56 4.83
CA LEU A 32 -15.76 5.16 5.22
C LEU A 32 -16.93 4.26 4.83
N THR A 33 -18.16 4.74 4.98
CA THR A 33 -19.37 4.02 4.55
C THR A 33 -19.34 3.78 3.04
N LEU A 34 -19.05 4.82 2.26
CA LEU A 34 -18.95 4.71 0.81
C LEU A 34 -17.79 3.79 0.38
N TYR A 35 -16.61 3.95 0.99
CA TYR A 35 -15.44 3.12 0.71
C TYR A 35 -15.72 1.65 0.98
N THR A 36 -16.30 1.31 2.13
CA THR A 36 -16.60 -0.08 2.51
C THR A 36 -17.55 -0.73 1.51
N LYS A 37 -18.59 0.00 1.08
CA LYS A 37 -19.52 -0.47 0.05
C LYS A 37 -18.80 -0.72 -1.28
N LEU A 38 -18.07 0.26 -1.79
CA LEU A 38 -17.38 0.17 -3.08
C LEU A 38 -16.26 -0.88 -3.07
N LYS A 39 -15.57 -1.04 -1.94
CA LYS A 39 -14.55 -2.08 -1.77
C LYS A 39 -15.17 -3.47 -1.81
N ALA A 40 -16.30 -3.69 -1.15
CA ALA A 40 -17.01 -4.97 -1.22
C ALA A 40 -17.50 -5.28 -2.64
N GLU A 41 -18.04 -4.28 -3.36
CA GLU A 41 -18.42 -4.42 -4.77
C GLU A 41 -17.21 -4.75 -5.65
N HIS A 42 -16.07 -4.09 -5.43
CA HIS A 42 -14.83 -4.36 -6.15
C HIS A 42 -14.31 -5.78 -5.89
N ASP A 43 -14.30 -6.22 -4.62
CA ASP A 43 -13.80 -7.54 -4.23
C ASP A 43 -14.65 -8.64 -4.84
N ALA A 44 -15.98 -8.49 -4.83
CA ALA A 44 -16.88 -9.42 -5.52
C ALA A 44 -16.59 -9.49 -7.03
N LEU A 45 -16.31 -8.36 -7.68
CA LEU A 45 -15.92 -8.34 -9.09
C LEU A 45 -14.56 -9.01 -9.34
N GLN A 46 -13.61 -8.89 -8.42
CA GLN A 46 -12.33 -9.60 -8.52
C GLN A 46 -12.51 -11.11 -8.36
N GLU A 47 -13.34 -11.54 -7.41
CA GLU A 47 -13.68 -12.96 -7.21
C GLU A 47 -14.38 -13.55 -8.43
N GLU A 48 -15.35 -12.83 -9.02
CA GLU A 48 -16.01 -13.22 -10.26
C GLU A 48 -14.99 -13.37 -11.41
N ARG A 49 -14.10 -12.40 -11.59
CA ARG A 49 -13.02 -12.48 -12.59
C ARG A 49 -12.09 -13.66 -12.33
N ALA A 50 -11.72 -13.90 -11.08
CA ALA A 50 -10.91 -15.03 -10.69
C ALA A 50 -11.62 -16.36 -10.97
N ALA A 51 -12.93 -16.45 -10.79
CA ALA A 51 -13.71 -17.65 -11.08
C ALA A 51 -13.89 -17.90 -12.58
N GLU A 52 -14.17 -16.85 -13.37
CA GLU A 52 -14.57 -17.00 -14.77
C GLU A 52 -13.42 -16.85 -15.77
N LYS A 53 -12.39 -16.07 -15.45
CA LYS A 53 -11.33 -15.66 -16.38
C LYS A 53 -9.94 -16.14 -15.98
N SER A 54 -9.83 -16.90 -14.89
CA SER A 54 -8.56 -17.51 -14.51
C SER A 54 -8.11 -18.52 -15.55
N ARG A 55 -6.81 -18.48 -15.86
CA ARG A 55 -6.11 -19.43 -16.72
C ARG A 55 -4.68 -19.58 -16.24
N ALA A 56 -4.04 -20.68 -16.62
CA ALA A 56 -2.61 -20.84 -16.40
C ALA A 56 -1.83 -19.76 -17.18
N ILE A 57 -0.90 -19.11 -16.49
CA ILE A 57 -0.01 -18.08 -17.03
C ILE A 57 1.43 -18.35 -16.61
N LYS A 58 2.37 -17.75 -17.34
CA LYS A 58 3.81 -17.85 -17.09
C LYS A 58 4.37 -16.52 -16.64
N VAL A 59 5.01 -16.53 -15.47
CA VAL A 59 5.67 -15.37 -14.88
C VAL A 59 7.17 -15.53 -15.03
N THR A 60 7.80 -14.64 -15.79
CA THR A 60 9.24 -14.67 -16.05
C THR A 60 9.96 -13.74 -15.07
N LEU A 61 10.88 -14.31 -14.29
CA LEU A 61 11.72 -13.58 -13.34
C LEU A 61 12.98 -13.01 -14.02
N PRO A 62 13.70 -12.05 -13.39
CA PRO A 62 14.87 -11.41 -14.00
C PRO A 62 16.04 -12.37 -14.26
N ASP A 63 16.12 -13.47 -13.52
CA ASP A 63 17.12 -14.53 -13.70
C ASP A 63 16.74 -15.53 -14.82
N GLY A 64 15.65 -15.27 -15.54
CA GLY A 64 15.13 -16.11 -16.61
C GLY A 64 14.33 -17.32 -16.11
N LYS A 65 14.18 -17.51 -14.79
CA LYS A 65 13.28 -18.56 -14.28
C LYS A 65 11.84 -18.23 -14.60
N VAL A 66 11.09 -19.27 -14.94
CA VAL A 66 9.66 -19.16 -15.20
C VAL A 66 8.91 -19.82 -14.05
N VAL A 67 7.96 -19.09 -13.49
CA VAL A 67 7.04 -19.56 -12.45
C VAL A 67 5.68 -19.75 -13.09
N ASP A 68 5.11 -20.95 -12.93
CA ASP A 68 3.72 -21.20 -13.32
C ASP A 68 2.79 -20.55 -12.29
N ALA A 69 1.81 -19.80 -12.79
CA ALA A 69 0.86 -19.04 -11.98
C ALA A 69 -0.55 -19.11 -12.60
N GLU A 70 -1.54 -18.59 -11.90
CA GLU A 70 -2.92 -18.54 -12.36
C GLU A 70 -3.40 -17.08 -12.43
N SER A 71 -3.89 -16.66 -13.59
CA SER A 71 -4.37 -15.29 -13.77
C SER A 71 -5.54 -14.98 -12.85
N TRP A 72 -5.66 -13.71 -12.45
CA TRP A 72 -6.69 -13.19 -11.54
C TRP A 72 -6.67 -13.81 -10.12
N LYS A 73 -5.69 -14.66 -9.81
CA LYS A 73 -5.54 -15.30 -8.49
C LYS A 73 -4.13 -15.14 -7.92
N THR A 74 -3.11 -15.40 -8.74
CA THR A 74 -1.73 -15.28 -8.30
C THR A 74 -1.29 -13.82 -8.24
N THR A 75 -0.72 -13.39 -7.11
CA THR A 75 -0.20 -12.03 -6.93
C THR A 75 1.33 -12.01 -6.92
N PRO A 76 1.99 -10.86 -7.18
CA PRO A 76 3.44 -10.74 -7.02
C PRO A 76 3.93 -11.15 -5.63
N TYR A 77 3.19 -10.82 -4.57
CA TYR A 77 3.52 -11.22 -3.20
C TYR A 77 3.60 -12.74 -3.05
N GLN A 78 2.62 -13.47 -3.61
CA GLN A 78 2.61 -14.93 -3.56
C GLN A 78 3.79 -15.54 -4.33
N VAL A 79 4.17 -14.95 -5.47
CA VAL A 79 5.36 -15.36 -6.22
C VAL A 79 6.62 -15.11 -5.37
N ALA A 80 6.73 -13.97 -4.69
CA ALA A 80 7.84 -13.66 -3.79
C ALA A 80 7.94 -14.65 -2.63
N CYS A 81 6.81 -14.98 -1.99
CA CYS A 81 6.73 -15.99 -0.93
C CYS A 81 7.18 -17.37 -1.41
N GLY A 82 6.82 -17.74 -2.65
CA GLY A 82 7.26 -18.98 -3.29
C GLY A 82 8.78 -19.08 -3.50
N ILE A 83 9.48 -17.94 -3.57
CA ILE A 83 10.95 -17.89 -3.63
C ILE A 83 11.53 -17.94 -2.21
N SER A 84 11.14 -17.02 -1.34
CA SER A 84 11.47 -17.04 0.10
C SER A 84 10.67 -15.97 0.86
N GLN A 85 10.33 -16.24 2.13
CA GLN A 85 9.63 -15.27 2.97
C GLN A 85 10.41 -13.96 3.13
N GLY A 86 11.74 -14.04 3.34
CA GLY A 86 12.57 -12.84 3.49
C GLY A 86 12.65 -11.97 2.24
N LEU A 87 12.44 -12.54 1.04
CA LEU A 87 12.29 -11.75 -0.18
C LEU A 87 10.93 -11.04 -0.19
N ALA A 88 9.84 -11.74 0.13
CA ALA A 88 8.51 -11.15 0.19
C ALA A 88 8.44 -9.99 1.19
N ASP A 89 8.95 -10.18 2.41
CA ASP A 89 8.95 -9.17 3.46
C ASP A 89 9.82 -7.95 3.11
N GLY A 90 10.88 -8.15 2.32
CA GLY A 90 11.78 -7.09 1.87
C GLY A 90 11.36 -6.39 0.58
N THR A 91 10.33 -6.89 -0.11
CA THR A 91 9.83 -6.30 -1.36
C THR A 91 8.87 -5.16 -1.03
N VAL A 92 9.07 -4.00 -1.65
CA VAL A 92 8.22 -2.82 -1.49
C VAL A 92 7.12 -2.80 -2.55
N ILE A 93 7.48 -3.08 -3.79
CA ILE A 93 6.59 -3.00 -4.94
C ILE A 93 7.04 -3.98 -6.03
N ALA A 94 6.16 -4.33 -6.96
CA ALA A 94 6.53 -5.12 -8.13
C ALA A 94 6.57 -4.24 -9.39
N LYS A 95 7.32 -4.70 -10.40
CA LYS A 95 7.15 -4.28 -11.79
C LYS A 95 6.65 -5.44 -12.61
N VAL A 96 5.50 -5.25 -13.24
CA VAL A 96 4.89 -6.21 -14.16
C VAL A 96 4.94 -5.62 -15.56
N ASN A 97 5.64 -6.27 -16.48
CA ASN A 97 5.83 -5.78 -17.86
C ASN A 97 6.38 -4.34 -17.91
N GLY A 98 7.32 -4.03 -17.00
CA GLY A 98 7.97 -2.73 -16.90
C GLY A 98 7.15 -1.64 -16.18
N SER A 99 5.91 -1.92 -15.78
CA SER A 99 5.04 -0.98 -15.07
C SER A 99 4.95 -1.33 -13.58
N VAL A 100 4.91 -0.31 -12.72
CA VAL A 100 4.71 -0.46 -11.27
C VAL A 100 3.38 -1.18 -11.00
N TRP A 101 3.40 -2.11 -10.05
CA TRP A 101 2.28 -3.01 -9.75
C TRP A 101 2.26 -3.39 -8.26
N ASP A 102 1.08 -3.29 -7.64
CA ASP A 102 0.90 -3.60 -6.21
C ASP A 102 1.11 -5.09 -5.92
N LEU A 103 1.68 -5.40 -4.76
CA LEU A 103 2.06 -6.76 -4.40
C LEU A 103 0.86 -7.70 -4.20
N ASP A 104 -0.28 -7.17 -3.83
CA ASP A 104 -1.55 -7.86 -3.63
C ASP A 104 -2.47 -7.82 -4.87
N ARG A 105 -2.11 -7.06 -5.91
CA ARG A 105 -2.88 -7.02 -7.16
C ARG A 105 -2.63 -8.29 -7.98
N PRO A 106 -3.68 -9.07 -8.34
CA PRO A 106 -3.52 -10.28 -9.13
C PRO A 106 -2.92 -10.04 -10.51
N LEU A 107 -2.10 -10.99 -10.98
CA LEU A 107 -1.52 -10.98 -12.33
C LEU A 107 -2.60 -11.38 -13.35
N GLU A 108 -2.67 -10.69 -14.48
CA GLU A 108 -3.78 -10.85 -15.44
C GLU A 108 -3.40 -11.74 -16.64
N GLU A 109 -2.12 -11.81 -16.97
CA GLU A 109 -1.58 -12.50 -18.15
C GLU A 109 -0.12 -12.91 -17.98
N ASP A 110 0.42 -13.60 -18.99
CA ASP A 110 1.85 -13.88 -19.08
C ASP A 110 2.65 -12.59 -18.98
N CYS A 111 3.61 -12.56 -18.06
CA CYS A 111 4.31 -11.31 -17.76
C CYS A 111 5.75 -11.53 -17.32
N SER A 112 6.53 -10.47 -17.45
CA SER A 112 7.79 -10.31 -16.74
C SER A 112 7.52 -9.70 -15.37
N LEU A 113 8.09 -10.29 -14.33
CA LEU A 113 7.95 -9.82 -12.94
C LEU A 113 9.32 -9.45 -12.38
N GLN A 114 9.41 -8.26 -11.82
CA GLN A 114 10.55 -7.81 -11.03
C GLN A 114 10.04 -7.43 -9.64
N LEU A 115 10.73 -7.89 -8.60
CA LEU A 115 10.40 -7.55 -7.21
C LEU A 115 11.39 -6.48 -6.75
N LEU A 116 10.89 -5.28 -6.49
CA LEU A 116 11.73 -4.15 -6.13
C LEU A 116 11.80 -4.01 -4.62
N LYS A 117 13.02 -3.90 -4.11
CA LYS A 117 13.30 -3.58 -2.70
C LYS A 117 13.56 -2.09 -2.58
N PHE A 118 13.72 -1.63 -1.35
CA PHE A 118 13.90 -0.21 -1.04
C PHE A 118 15.16 0.43 -1.64
N ASP A 119 16.13 -0.34 -2.14
CA ASP A 119 17.31 0.18 -2.83
C ASP A 119 17.04 0.62 -4.28
N ASP A 120 15.84 0.36 -4.81
CA ASP A 120 15.39 0.82 -6.13
C ASP A 120 14.68 2.18 -6.05
N GLU A 121 14.94 3.07 -7.02
CA GLU A 121 14.38 4.43 -7.06
C GLU A 121 12.85 4.44 -7.20
N GLU A 122 12.25 3.54 -7.99
CA GLU A 122 10.79 3.44 -8.14
C GLU A 122 10.15 2.91 -6.85
N ALA A 123 10.80 1.96 -6.18
CA ALA A 123 10.36 1.49 -4.87
C ALA A 123 10.43 2.58 -3.81
N GLN A 124 11.49 3.39 -3.78
CA GLN A 124 11.60 4.54 -2.87
C GLN A 124 10.49 5.56 -3.13
N ALA A 125 10.23 5.88 -4.40
CA ALA A 125 9.16 6.82 -4.76
C ALA A 125 7.79 6.35 -4.26
N VAL A 126 7.46 5.05 -4.42
CA VAL A 126 6.21 4.48 -3.90
C VAL A 126 6.18 4.50 -2.38
N TYR A 127 7.25 4.08 -1.71
CA TYR A 127 7.36 4.09 -0.25
C TYR A 127 7.17 5.49 0.34
N TRP A 128 7.83 6.49 -0.25
CA TRP A 128 7.70 7.89 0.15
C TRP A 128 6.32 8.45 -0.11
N HIS A 129 5.66 8.06 -1.22
CA HIS A 129 4.29 8.47 -1.48
C HIS A 129 3.31 7.93 -0.44
N SER A 130 3.42 6.64 -0.08
CA SER A 130 2.61 6.05 1.00
C SER A 130 2.89 6.73 2.34
N SER A 131 4.15 7.05 2.63
CA SER A 131 4.54 7.74 3.86
C SER A 131 3.99 9.16 3.94
N ALA A 132 3.91 9.87 2.80
CA ALA A 132 3.25 11.17 2.71
C ALA A 132 1.78 11.04 3.14
N HIS A 133 1.03 10.09 2.61
CA HIS A 133 -0.38 9.90 3.00
C HIS A 133 -0.56 9.64 4.49
N ILE A 134 0.33 8.87 5.12
CA ILE A 134 0.31 8.65 6.58
C ILE A 134 0.55 9.97 7.34
N LEU A 135 1.50 10.79 6.88
CA LEU A 135 1.73 12.12 7.47
C LEU A 135 0.52 13.04 7.28
N GLY A 136 -0.09 13.04 6.09
CA GLY A 136 -1.31 13.79 5.82
C GLY A 136 -2.45 13.40 6.76
N GLU A 137 -2.73 12.10 6.90
CA GLU A 137 -3.73 11.60 7.85
C GLU A 137 -3.47 12.05 9.28
N ALA A 138 -2.20 11.97 9.73
CA ALA A 138 -1.82 12.44 11.06
C ALA A 138 -2.02 13.96 11.21
N MET A 139 -1.72 14.73 10.18
CA MET A 139 -1.90 16.18 10.17
C MET A 139 -3.38 16.59 10.21
N GLU A 140 -4.24 15.96 9.40
CA GLU A 140 -5.70 16.19 9.47
C GLU A 140 -6.25 15.86 10.86
N ARG A 141 -5.84 14.73 11.44
CA ARG A 141 -6.35 14.28 12.75
C ARG A 141 -5.95 15.18 13.92
N VAL A 142 -4.73 15.74 13.87
CA VAL A 142 -4.15 16.52 14.97
C VAL A 142 -4.42 18.01 14.83
N TYR A 143 -4.39 18.55 13.61
CA TYR A 143 -4.46 19.98 13.36
C TYR A 143 -5.73 20.43 12.64
N GLY A 144 -6.50 19.52 12.04
CA GLY A 144 -7.76 19.85 11.37
C GLY A 144 -7.65 20.72 10.14
N GLY A 145 -6.46 20.78 9.54
CA GLY A 145 -6.28 21.46 8.26
C GLY A 145 -6.72 20.63 7.07
N CYS A 146 -6.79 21.28 5.91
CA CYS A 146 -7.12 20.65 4.64
C CYS A 146 -5.84 20.21 3.92
N LEU A 147 -5.75 18.93 3.56
CA LEU A 147 -4.64 18.40 2.76
C LEU A 147 -4.58 19.03 1.38
N CYS A 148 -3.36 19.37 0.94
CA CYS A 148 -3.11 20.02 -0.33
C CYS A 148 -2.25 19.16 -1.26
N TYR A 149 -0.95 19.03 -0.96
CA TYR A 149 0.01 18.36 -1.85
C TYR A 149 1.04 17.57 -1.05
N GLY A 150 1.19 16.28 -1.36
CA GLY A 150 2.09 15.38 -0.64
C GLY A 150 2.88 14.46 -1.57
N PRO A 151 3.86 14.99 -2.32
CA PRO A 151 4.64 14.18 -3.24
C PRO A 151 5.78 13.43 -2.52
N PRO A 152 6.22 12.30 -3.09
CA PRO A 152 7.57 11.82 -2.83
C PRO A 152 8.60 12.78 -3.44
N ILE A 153 9.76 12.90 -2.80
CA ILE A 153 10.94 13.63 -3.28
C ILE A 153 12.17 12.71 -3.19
N GLU A 154 13.27 13.10 -3.82
CA GLU A 154 14.50 12.28 -3.92
C GLU A 154 14.99 11.72 -2.56
N SER A 155 14.88 12.50 -1.48
CA SER A 155 15.35 12.10 -0.15
C SER A 155 14.25 11.88 0.89
N GLY A 156 13.00 11.71 0.48
CA GLY A 156 11.89 11.52 1.42
C GLY A 156 10.54 11.98 0.89
N PHE A 157 9.76 12.65 1.74
CA PHE A 157 8.43 13.13 1.43
C PHE A 157 8.09 14.34 2.30
N TYR A 158 7.10 15.11 1.87
CA TYR A 158 6.46 16.16 2.68
C TYR A 158 4.96 16.15 2.42
N TYR A 159 4.21 16.90 3.22
CA TYR A 159 2.79 17.15 2.97
C TYR A 159 2.42 18.59 3.31
N ASP A 160 1.82 19.28 2.36
CA ASP A 160 1.27 20.62 2.51
C ASP A 160 -0.16 20.55 3.06
N MET A 161 -0.44 21.39 4.05
CA MET A 161 -1.76 21.49 4.67
C MET A 161 -2.13 22.96 4.86
N PHE A 162 -3.37 23.29 4.53
CA PHE A 162 -3.97 24.58 4.81
C PHE A 162 -4.61 24.58 6.21
N LEU A 163 -4.26 25.57 7.04
CA LEU A 163 -4.86 25.79 8.35
C LEU A 163 -5.68 27.08 8.34
N GLU A 164 -6.92 27.02 8.82
CA GLU A 164 -7.76 28.20 8.98
C GLU A 164 -7.34 29.00 10.23
N GLY A 165 -7.23 30.33 10.13
CA GLY A 165 -7.00 31.22 11.27
C GLY A 165 -5.55 31.46 11.67
N THR A 166 -4.57 31.07 10.85
CA THR A 166 -3.17 31.52 11.00
C THR A 166 -2.97 32.84 10.25
N GLU A 167 -3.18 33.97 10.93
CA GLU A 167 -2.74 35.30 10.49
C GLU A 167 -1.27 35.57 10.88
#